data_AF-A0A371JKJ1-F1
#
_entry.id   AF-A0A371JKJ1-F1
#
_cell.length_a   1.000
_cell.length_b   1.000
_cell.length_c   1.000
_cell.angle_alpha   90.00
_cell.angle_beta   90.00
_cell.angle_gamma   90.00
#
_symmetry.space_group_name_H-M   'P 1'
#
loop_
_entity.id
_entity.type
_entity.pdbx_description
1 polymer ?
#
loop_
_entity_poly.entity_id
_entity_poly.type
_entity_poly.pdbx_seq_one_letter_code
_entity_poly.pdbx_strand_id
1 'polypeptide(L)'
;MEKILVNLERDEEQNIEKIFGRLNSLNNLSLTFAANNKLFDEKSVLYDKVLTDIQETQKKYDTWWKEIVEKYNLESYVLNKLSVNFRTQNLELLS
;
A
#
# COMPACT_ATOMS: atom_id res chain seq x y z
N MET A 1 -10.75 -13.26 15.99
CA MET A 1 -11.05 -11.92 16.54
C MET A 1 -9.83 -11.09 16.28
N GLU A 2 -9.96 -10.05 15.46
CA GLU A 2 -8.86 -9.11 15.20
C GLU A 2 -8.62 -8.29 16.48
N LYS A 3 -7.35 -8.14 16.87
CA LYS A 3 -6.99 -7.36 18.05
C LYS A 3 -6.66 -5.93 17.61
N ILE A 4 -7.43 -4.96 18.07
CA ILE A 4 -7.11 -3.55 17.87
C ILE A 4 -5.85 -3.23 18.67
N LEU A 5 -4.82 -2.74 17.98
CA LEU A 5 -3.56 -2.31 18.59
C LEU A 5 -3.56 -0.80 18.83
N VAL A 6 -4.00 -0.03 17.84
CA VAL A 6 -3.90 1.44 17.83
C VAL A 6 -5.09 2.03 17.08
N ASN A 7 -5.52 3.23 17.47
CA ASN A 7 -6.39 4.09 16.66
C ASN A 7 -5.51 5.16 16.00
N LEU A 8 -5.49 5.17 14.66
CA LEU A 8 -4.66 6.06 13.87
C LEU A 8 -5.21 7.48 13.89
N GLU A 9 -4.33 8.47 13.76
CA GLU A 9 -4.77 9.82 13.45
C GLU A 9 -5.37 9.87 12.04
N ARG A 10 -6.36 10.74 11.83
CA ARG A 10 -7.04 10.88 10.55
C ARG A 10 -6.06 11.15 9.39
N ASP A 11 -5.03 11.95 9.63
CA ASP A 11 -4.07 12.28 8.58
C ASP A 11 -3.19 11.09 8.19
N GLU A 12 -2.89 10.19 9.13
CA GLU A 12 -2.11 8.98 8.88
C GLU A 12 -2.91 7.96 8.07
N GLU A 13 -4.18 7.76 8.45
CA GLU A 13 -5.10 6.89 7.75
C GLU A 13 -5.36 7.38 6.32
N GLN A 14 -5.62 8.68 6.15
CA GLN A 14 -5.80 9.26 4.81
C GLN A 14 -4.54 9.14 3.94
N ASN A 15 -3.34 9.22 4.54
CA ASN A 15 -2.09 9.07 3.80
C ASN A 15 -1.96 7.64 3.25
N ILE A 16 -2.14 6.63 4.10
CA ILE A 16 -2.04 5.24 3.66
C ILE A 16 -3.17 4.81 2.73
N GLU A 17 -4.39 5.36 2.92
CA GLU A 17 -5.51 5.14 2.00
C GLU A 17 -5.17 5.63 0.58
N LYS A 18 -4.60 6.85 0.46
CA LYS A 18 -4.15 7.41 -0.82
C LYS A 18 -3.06 6.58 -1.48
N ILE A 19 -2.06 6.15 -0.71
CA ILE A 19 -0.96 5.32 -1.21
C ILE A 19 -1.49 3.98 -1.71
N PHE A 20 -2.33 3.31 -0.90
CA PHE A 20 -2.92 2.02 -1.24
C PHE A 20 -3.85 2.11 -2.46
N GLY A 21 -4.70 3.14 -2.52
CA GLY A 21 -5.57 3.40 -3.67
C GLY A 21 -4.77 3.63 -4.96
N ARG A 22 -3.65 4.36 -4.89
CA ARG A 22 -2.74 4.55 -6.04
C ARG A 22 -2.10 3.24 -6.47
N LEU A 23 -1.59 2.43 -5.52
CA LEU A 23 -0.98 1.14 -5.81
C LEU A 23 -1.97 0.19 -6.53
N ASN A 24 -3.20 0.10 -6.02
CA ASN A 24 -4.26 -0.71 -6.63
C ASN A 24 -4.63 -0.22 -8.03
N SER A 25 -4.72 1.09 -8.22
CA SER A 25 -5.03 1.69 -9.53
C SER A 25 -3.94 1.37 -10.56
N LEU A 26 -2.67 1.50 -10.17
CA LEU A 26 -1.53 1.19 -11.05
C LEU A 26 -1.45 -0.31 -11.38
N ASN A 27 -1.71 -1.19 -10.40
CA ASN A 27 -1.75 -2.63 -10.62
C ASN A 27 -2.88 -3.02 -11.58
N ASN A 28 -4.09 -2.48 -11.39
CA ASN A 28 -5.21 -2.70 -12.31
C ASN A 28 -4.91 -2.17 -13.72
N LEU A 29 -4.24 -1.03 -13.83
CA LEU A 29 -3.82 -0.45 -15.11
C LEU A 29 -2.83 -1.38 -15.82
N SER A 30 -1.81 -1.87 -15.10
CA SER A 30 -0.84 -2.85 -15.60
C SER A 30 -1.53 -4.11 -16.13
N LEU A 31 -2.45 -4.69 -15.35
CA LEU A 31 -3.23 -5.87 -15.75
C LEU A 31 -4.10 -5.61 -16.99
N THR A 32 -4.74 -4.44 -17.06
CA THR A 32 -5.59 -4.06 -18.19
C THR A 32 -4.79 -3.95 -19.48
N PHE A 33 -3.60 -3.36 -19.42
CA PHE A 33 -2.74 -3.26 -20.59
C PHE A 33 -2.13 -4.62 -20.98
N ALA A 34 -1.78 -5.46 -20.00
CA ALA A 34 -1.31 -6.82 -20.24
C ALA A 34 -2.38 -7.66 -20.96
N ALA A 35 -3.63 -7.61 -20.50
CA ALA A 35 -4.76 -8.31 -21.11
C ALA A 35 -5.07 -7.82 -22.54
N ASN A 36 -4.79 -6.54 -22.83
CA ASN A 36 -4.98 -5.96 -24.16
C ASN A 36 -3.76 -6.14 -25.09
N ASN A 37 -2.74 -6.91 -24.68
CA ASN A 37 -1.44 -7.08 -25.37
C ASN A 37 -0.65 -5.78 -25.63
N LYS A 38 -1.14 -4.62 -25.17
CA LYS A 38 -0.52 -3.30 -25.39
C LYS A 38 0.70 -3.04 -24.50
N LEU A 39 0.85 -3.82 -23.43
CA LEU A 39 1.98 -3.71 -22.50
C LEU A 39 3.20 -4.53 -22.97
N PHE A 40 2.96 -5.60 -23.72
CA PHE A 40 3.98 -6.55 -24.17
C PHE A 40 4.54 -6.24 -25.56
N ASP A 41 4.04 -5.21 -26.23
CA ASP A 41 4.76 -4.59 -27.35
C ASP A 41 6.03 -3.93 -26.77
N GLU A 42 7.11 -4.71 -26.79
CA GLU A 42 8.43 -4.41 -26.22
C GLU A 42 8.82 -2.95 -26.56
N LYS A 43 9.04 -2.13 -25.52
CA LYS A 43 9.38 -0.68 -25.54
C LYS A 43 8.23 0.33 -25.49
N SER A 44 7.05 -0.06 -25.00
CA SER A 44 6.08 0.93 -24.56
C SER A 44 6.66 1.74 -23.38
N VAL A 45 7.07 2.99 -23.61
CA VAL A 45 7.48 3.97 -22.57
C VAL A 45 6.47 4.01 -21.41
N LEU A 46 5.21 3.67 -21.70
CA LEU A 46 4.14 3.56 -20.72
C LEU A 46 4.34 2.41 -19.74
N TYR A 47 4.84 1.26 -20.18
CA TYR A 47 5.15 0.13 -19.28
C TYR A 47 6.22 0.50 -18.27
N ASP A 48 7.35 1.03 -18.74
CA ASP A 48 8.46 1.44 -17.87
C ASP A 48 8.01 2.51 -16.87
N LYS A 49 7.16 3.44 -17.33
CA LYS A 49 6.58 4.46 -16.46
C LYS A 49 5.65 3.87 -15.41
N VAL A 50 4.74 2.97 -15.78
CA VAL A 50 3.83 2.29 -14.84
C VAL A 50 4.61 1.47 -13.82
N LEU A 51 5.65 0.73 -14.27
CA LEU A 51 6.51 -0.04 -13.38
C LEU A 51 7.26 0.88 -12.40
N THR A 52 7.81 1.98 -12.89
CA THR A 52 8.48 2.99 -12.05
C THR A 52 7.51 3.57 -11.03
N ASP A 53 6.31 3.97 -11.47
CA ASP A 53 5.26 4.52 -10.60
C ASP A 53 4.82 3.51 -9.51
N ILE A 54 4.73 2.22 -9.84
CA ILE A 54 4.45 1.16 -8.87
C ILE A 54 5.58 1.07 -7.84
N GLN A 55 6.83 1.02 -8.29
CA GLN A 55 8.00 0.93 -7.40
C GLN A 55 8.11 2.13 -6.47
N GLU A 56 7.89 3.34 -6.98
CA GLU A 56 7.88 4.56 -6.16
C GLU A 56 6.74 4.57 -5.14
N THR A 57 5.55 4.12 -5.55
CA THR A 57 4.40 4.05 -4.64
C THR A 57 4.61 2.97 -3.57
N GLN A 58 5.21 1.83 -3.92
CA GLN A 58 5.57 0.78 -2.97
C GLN A 58 6.59 1.28 -1.94
N LYS A 59 7.62 2.05 -2.36
CA LYS A 59 8.56 2.65 -1.42
C LYS A 59 7.87 3.58 -0.42
N LYS A 60 6.88 4.37 -0.85
CA LYS A 60 6.09 5.22 0.06
C LYS A 60 5.26 4.40 1.03
N TYR A 61 4.67 3.30 0.57
CA TYR A 61 3.93 2.36 1.40
C TYR A 61 4.83 1.75 2.48
N ASP A 62 6.03 1.29 2.10
CA ASP A 62 7.01 0.70 3.02
C ASP A 62 7.53 1.74 4.02
N THR A 63 7.76 2.98 3.58
CA THR A 63 8.16 4.09 4.47
C THR A 63 7.08 4.40 5.48
N TRP A 64 5.81 4.52 5.07
CA TRP A 64 4.70 4.78 5.98
C TRP A 64 4.59 3.69 7.06
N TRP A 65 4.74 2.42 6.69
CA TRP A 65 4.74 1.32 7.65
C TRP A 65 5.87 1.41 8.66
N LYS A 66 7.09 1.78 8.23
CA LYS A 66 8.21 2.00 9.14
C LYS A 66 7.91 3.11 10.13
N GLU A 67 7.41 4.25 9.65
CA GLU A 67 7.06 5.41 10.48
C GLU A 67 5.98 5.07 11.52
N ILE A 68 4.93 4.34 11.14
CA ILE A 68 3.83 3.97 12.03
C ILE A 68 4.24 2.91 13.05
N VAL A 69 5.03 1.91 12.63
CA VAL A 69 5.55 0.90 13.54
C VAL A 69 6.46 1.54 14.60
N GLU A 70 7.32 2.48 14.19
CA GLU A 70 8.18 3.22 15.11
C GLU A 70 7.37 4.16 16.03
N LYS A 71 6.46 4.97 15.46
CA LYS A 71 5.63 5.94 16.20
C LYS A 71 4.82 5.27 17.33
N TYR A 72 4.31 4.07 17.09
CA TYR A 72 3.46 3.34 18.04
C TYR A 72 4.16 2.17 18.74
N ASN A 73 5.50 2.05 18.63
CA ASN A 73 6.29 0.98 19.26
C ASN A 73 5.78 -0.44 18.93
N LEU A 74 5.40 -0.68 17.67
CA LEU A 74 4.84 -1.95 17.19
C LEU A 74 5.91 -2.94 16.69
N GLU A 75 7.20 -2.67 16.91
CA GLU A 75 8.33 -3.49 16.41
C GLU A 75 8.30 -4.95 16.88
N SER A 76 7.61 -5.23 17.99
CA SER A 76 7.40 -6.59 18.51
C SER A 76 6.42 -7.43 17.68
N TYR A 77 5.63 -6.80 16.80
CA TYR A 77 4.69 -7.47 15.93
C TYR A 77 5.28 -7.70 14.54
N VAL A 78 4.91 -8.81 13.91
CA VAL A 78 5.31 -9.08 12.52
C VAL A 78 4.48 -8.18 11.60
N LEU A 79 5.14 -7.34 10.80
CA LEU A 79 4.51 -6.38 9.87
C LEU A 79 3.42 -7.00 8.98
N ASN A 80 3.62 -8.23 8.50
CA ASN A 80 2.64 -8.93 7.65
C ASN A 80 1.37 -9.37 8.38
N LYS A 81 1.34 -9.29 9.72
CA LYS A 81 0.15 -9.53 10.54
C LYS A 81 -0.55 -8.24 10.93
N LEU A 82 0.02 -7.08 10.60
CA LEU A 82 -0.62 -5.80 10.85
C LEU A 82 -1.49 -5.42 9.65
N SER A 83 -2.67 -4.89 9.94
CA SER A 83 -3.61 -4.40 8.93
C SER A 83 -4.21 -3.08 9.39
N VAL A 84 -4.55 -2.22 8.43
CA VAL A 84 -5.25 -0.97 8.68
C VAL A 84 -6.71 -1.14 8.26
N ASN A 85 -7.62 -0.86 9.19
CA ASN A 85 -9.05 -0.84 8.94
C ASN A 85 -9.49 0.60 8.61
N PHE A 86 -9.60 0.90 7.32
CA PHE A 86 -10.01 2.22 6.81
C PHE A 86 -11.42 2.65 7.24
N ARG A 87 -12.29 1.72 7.66
CA ARG A 87 -13.63 2.08 8.15
C ARG A 87 -13.61 2.60 9.57
N THR A 88 -12.75 2.04 10.40
CA THR A 88 -12.68 2.33 11.85
C THR A 88 -11.47 3.15 12.25
N GLN A 89 -10.54 3.40 11.32
CA GLN A 89 -9.23 4.03 11.56
C GLN A 89 -8.35 3.23 12.53
N ASN A 90 -8.60 1.93 12.68
CA ASN A 90 -7.84 1.09 13.59
C ASN A 90 -6.67 0.40 12.87
N LEU A 91 -5.54 0.30 13.56
CA LEU A 91 -4.49 -0.66 13.25
C LEU A 91 -4.75 -1.94 14.05
N GLU A 92 -4.88 -3.05 13.35
CA GLU A 92 -5.35 -4.33 13.88
C GLU A 92 -4.32 -5.44 13.62
N LEU A 93 -4.22 -6.38 14.56
CA LEU A 93 -3.44 -7.60 14.39
C LEU A 93 -4.34 -8.71 13.82
N LEU A 94 -3.97 -9.21 12.65
CA LEU A 94 -4.55 -10.39 12.00
C LEU A 94 -4.13 -11.64 12.79
N SER A 95 -5.13 -12.39 13.26
CA SER A 95 -4.96 -13.63 14.05
C SER A 95 -4.74 -14.86 13.19
#